data_AF-A0A5N0URB6-F1
#
_entry.id   AF-A0A5N0URB6-F1
#
_cell.length_a   1.000
_cell.length_b   1.000
_cell.length_c   1.000
_cell.angle_alpha   90.00
_cell.angle_beta   90.00
_cell.angle_gamma   90.00
#
_symmetry.space_group_name_H-M   'P 1'
#
loop_
_entity.id
_entity.type
_entity.pdbx_description
1 polymer ?
#
loop_
_entity_poly.entity_id
_entity_poly.type
_entity_poly.pdbx_seq_one_letter_code
_entity_poly.pdbx_strand_id
1 'polypeptide(L)'
;MSEVPARARPDACPGVFATHDAADGALARVRLPGGRVTSAQLRVLADCAEELGDGSAHLTSRGNVQLRGLSRDTGELVARLSAAGLLPAPSHERVRNFLASPLSGLAGGLVDVRPLVASLDAAVCARPELAALPGRFLFALDDGRGDVAAEDADVCWQATEDGGVLLLAGQVVGPEADPVPALVREALRFLEIRGDAWRMRELPRFAGAPRQPARPVRVGEFARDDGGRGLCIAPLFGELPSSALRLLAESPEVVVTPWRTVVVPEFRTELSALSTDSQVSACIGRPGCAKSLADVRADARKVSARAHFSGCARRCGKPRDAADVVAENGGYRVEGDWVPADRVAESLVQKGKA
;
A
#
# COMPACT_ATOMS: atom_id res chain seq x y z
N MET A 1 21.01 4.45 -30.13
CA MET A 1 21.19 5.21 -28.88
C MET A 1 20.99 4.23 -27.73
N SER A 2 22.08 3.87 -27.04
CA SER A 2 22.13 2.78 -26.06
C SER A 2 21.16 3.07 -24.90
N GLU A 3 20.22 2.15 -24.68
CA GLU A 3 19.25 2.19 -23.60
C GLU A 3 20.00 2.03 -22.27
N VAL A 4 20.08 3.12 -21.50
CA VAL A 4 20.59 3.07 -20.13
C VAL A 4 19.73 2.06 -19.36
N PRO A 5 20.31 0.99 -18.77
CA PRO A 5 19.54 -0.02 -18.08
C PRO A 5 18.65 0.64 -17.01
N ALA A 6 17.41 0.16 -16.87
CA ALA A 6 16.41 0.73 -15.95
C ALA A 6 16.86 0.86 -14.47
N ARG A 7 18.01 0.27 -14.11
CA ARG A 7 18.67 0.29 -12.80
C ARG A 7 19.67 1.45 -12.58
N ALA A 8 20.12 2.13 -13.63
CA ALA A 8 21.08 3.24 -13.54
C ALA A 8 20.39 4.62 -13.32
N ARG A 9 19.06 4.65 -13.22
CA ARG A 9 18.33 5.85 -12.80
C ARG A 9 18.29 5.91 -11.26
N PRO A 10 18.58 7.06 -10.63
CA PRO A 10 18.30 7.25 -9.22
C PRO A 10 16.84 6.88 -8.94
N ASP A 11 16.58 6.32 -7.76
CA ASP A 11 15.25 5.89 -7.30
C ASP A 11 14.27 7.08 -7.32
N ALA A 12 13.65 7.31 -8.47
CA ALA A 12 12.74 8.41 -8.76
C ALA A 12 11.32 8.10 -8.25
N CYS A 13 11.22 7.63 -7.01
CA CYS A 13 9.94 7.42 -6.40
C CYS A 13 9.28 8.77 -6.09
N PRO A 14 8.01 8.99 -6.49
CA PRO A 14 7.28 10.20 -6.13
C PRO A 14 7.20 10.34 -4.61
N GLY A 15 7.80 11.41 -4.11
CA GLY A 15 7.49 12.03 -2.84
C GLY A 15 6.50 13.19 -3.05
N VAL A 16 6.19 13.95 -2.01
CA VAL A 16 5.39 15.17 -2.17
C VAL A 16 6.27 16.33 -2.64
N PHE A 17 7.55 16.35 -2.23
CA PHE A 17 8.51 17.37 -2.65
C PHE A 17 9.15 17.07 -4.01
N ALA A 18 9.02 15.82 -4.49
CA ALA A 18 9.41 15.40 -5.83
C ALA A 18 8.30 14.55 -6.45
N THR A 19 7.26 15.22 -6.96
CA THR A 19 6.15 14.52 -7.62
C THR A 19 6.61 13.83 -8.90
N HIS A 20 6.05 12.66 -9.18
CA HIS A 20 6.31 11.95 -10.43
C HIS A 20 5.30 12.38 -11.48
N ASP A 21 5.77 12.69 -12.67
CA ASP A 21 4.92 12.96 -13.83
C ASP A 21 4.15 11.70 -14.21
N ALA A 22 2.84 11.70 -13.95
CA ALA A 22 1.91 10.74 -14.53
C ALA A 22 1.26 11.35 -15.79
N ALA A 23 0.53 10.53 -16.56
CA ALA A 23 -0.07 11.01 -17.82
C ALA A 23 -1.20 12.02 -17.59
N ASP A 24 -1.79 11.99 -16.41
CA ASP A 24 -2.89 12.84 -15.96
C ASP A 24 -2.44 13.99 -15.06
N GLY A 25 -1.12 14.17 -14.87
CA GLY A 25 -0.58 15.23 -14.01
C GLY A 25 0.39 14.70 -12.97
N ALA A 26 0.76 15.55 -12.03
CA ALA A 26 1.64 15.17 -10.93
C ALA A 26 0.94 14.16 -9.99
N LEU A 27 1.76 13.30 -9.39
CA LEU A 27 1.36 12.32 -8.39
C LEU A 27 2.06 12.65 -7.07
N ALA A 28 1.27 12.87 -6.01
CA ALA A 28 1.77 13.02 -4.65
C ALA A 28 1.37 11.83 -3.80
N ARG A 29 2.29 11.36 -2.97
CA ARG A 29 2.05 10.30 -1.99
C ARG A 29 2.22 10.89 -0.60
N VAL A 30 1.17 10.79 0.21
CA VAL A 30 1.24 11.24 1.60
C VAL A 30 2.00 10.24 2.45
N ARG A 31 2.18 10.53 3.73
CA ARG A 31 2.81 9.66 4.73
C ARG A 31 1.78 9.31 5.79
N LEU A 32 1.45 8.02 5.91
CA LEU A 32 0.48 7.49 6.88
C LEU A 32 1.09 6.35 7.71
N PRO A 33 1.98 6.62 8.69
CA PRO A 33 2.61 5.57 9.50
C PRO A 33 1.59 4.58 10.08
N GLY A 34 1.76 3.29 9.79
CA GLY A 34 0.83 2.25 10.21
C GLY A 34 -0.55 2.32 9.54
N GLY A 35 -0.70 3.15 8.51
CA GLY A 35 -1.95 3.37 7.78
C GLY A 35 -2.96 4.29 8.48
N ARG A 36 -2.63 4.81 9.67
CA ARG A 36 -3.56 5.59 10.50
C ARG A 36 -3.80 6.98 9.90
N VAL A 37 -5.07 7.38 9.84
CA VAL A 37 -5.51 8.68 9.32
C VAL A 37 -6.57 9.25 10.25
N THR A 38 -6.32 10.43 10.79
CA THR A 38 -7.28 11.10 11.67
C THR A 38 -8.42 11.74 10.88
N SER A 39 -9.54 12.00 11.55
CA SER A 39 -10.67 12.78 11.04
C SER A 39 -10.23 14.10 10.38
N ALA A 40 -9.32 14.85 11.01
CA ALA A 40 -8.82 16.12 10.47
C ALA A 40 -8.00 15.91 9.18
N GLN A 41 -7.13 14.91 9.17
CA GLN A 41 -6.33 14.55 8.00
C GLN A 41 -7.20 14.08 6.82
N LEU A 42 -8.27 13.31 7.08
CA LEU A 42 -9.21 12.88 6.06
C LEU A 42 -9.92 14.07 5.39
N ARG A 43 -10.31 15.09 6.16
CA ARG A 43 -10.90 16.32 5.58
C ARG A 43 -9.90 17.04 4.68
N VAL A 44 -8.64 17.19 5.11
CA VAL A 44 -7.59 17.82 4.30
C VAL A 44 -7.33 17.01 3.01
N LEU A 45 -7.29 15.67 3.10
CA LEU A 45 -7.15 14.81 1.92
C LEU A 45 -8.33 14.98 0.97
N ALA A 46 -9.56 15.10 1.48
CA ALA A 46 -10.75 15.34 0.69
C ALA A 46 -10.69 16.68 -0.05
N ASP A 47 -10.33 17.76 0.65
CA ASP A 47 -10.19 19.10 0.05
C ASP A 47 -9.10 19.10 -1.02
N CYS A 48 -7.95 18.48 -0.75
CA CYS A 48 -6.86 18.40 -1.72
C CYS A 48 -7.24 17.55 -2.94
N ALA A 49 -7.95 16.44 -2.75
CA ALA A 49 -8.42 15.60 -3.86
C ALA A 49 -9.40 16.36 -4.76
N GLU A 50 -10.36 17.07 -4.15
CA GLU A 50 -11.43 17.80 -4.84
C GLU A 50 -10.94 19.07 -5.54
N GLU A 51 -10.10 19.87 -4.88
CA GLU A 51 -9.70 21.18 -5.39
C GLU A 51 -8.43 21.14 -6.24
N LEU A 52 -7.51 20.20 -5.96
CA LEU A 52 -6.17 20.19 -6.56
C LEU A 52 -5.91 18.97 -7.44
N GLY A 53 -6.74 17.91 -7.34
CA GLY A 53 -6.53 16.62 -7.99
C GLY A 53 -7.68 16.16 -8.87
N ASP A 54 -7.83 14.84 -9.01
CA ASP A 54 -8.85 14.18 -9.83
C ASP A 54 -10.19 13.93 -9.10
N GLY A 55 -10.37 14.52 -7.91
CA GLY A 55 -11.54 14.32 -7.06
C GLY A 55 -11.46 13.10 -6.13
N SER A 56 -10.41 12.29 -6.22
CA SER A 56 -10.27 11.03 -5.48
C SER A 56 -8.91 10.87 -4.78
N ALA A 57 -8.94 10.18 -3.65
CA ALA A 57 -7.75 9.56 -3.04
C ALA A 57 -7.64 8.10 -3.48
N HIS A 58 -6.42 7.66 -3.78
CA HIS A 58 -6.17 6.30 -4.23
C HIS A 58 -5.34 5.54 -3.18
N LEU A 59 -5.88 4.42 -2.69
CA LEU A 59 -5.22 3.53 -1.75
C LEU A 59 -4.11 2.73 -2.43
N THR A 60 -3.02 2.51 -1.71
CA THR A 60 -1.81 1.85 -2.23
C THR A 60 -1.55 0.52 -1.51
N SER A 61 -0.75 -0.35 -2.14
CA SER A 61 -0.38 -1.64 -1.55
C SER A 61 0.62 -1.55 -0.39
N ARG A 62 0.77 -0.38 0.23
CA ARG A 62 1.66 -0.11 1.36
C ARG A 62 0.91 0.61 2.51
N GLY A 63 -0.40 0.44 2.58
CA GLY A 63 -1.23 1.06 3.62
C GLY A 63 -1.19 2.58 3.57
N ASN A 64 -1.16 3.15 2.36
CA ASN A 64 -0.94 4.59 2.17
C ASN A 64 -1.88 5.15 1.10
N VAL A 65 -1.99 6.47 1.03
CA VAL A 65 -2.83 7.22 0.08
C VAL A 65 -1.95 7.96 -0.93
N GLN A 66 -2.47 8.10 -2.15
CA GLN A 66 -1.90 8.97 -3.17
C GLN A 66 -2.98 9.86 -3.79
N LEU A 67 -2.61 11.10 -4.07
CA LEU A 67 -3.43 12.09 -4.78
C LEU A 67 -2.90 12.25 -6.20
N ARG A 68 -3.81 12.34 -7.17
CA ARG A 68 -3.50 12.28 -8.59
C ARG A 68 -4.22 13.38 -9.34
N GLY A 69 -3.89 13.57 -10.62
CA GLY A 69 -4.46 14.65 -11.41
C GLY A 69 -3.91 16.03 -11.03
N LEU A 70 -2.78 16.08 -10.31
CA LEU A 70 -2.30 17.31 -9.70
C LEU A 70 -1.65 18.22 -10.74
N SER A 71 -1.80 19.52 -10.51
CA SER A 71 -0.99 20.56 -11.14
C SER A 71 0.52 20.32 -10.90
N ARG A 72 1.35 20.78 -11.83
CA ARG A 72 2.83 20.75 -11.67
C ARG A 72 3.33 21.73 -10.60
N ASP A 73 2.58 22.80 -10.36
CA ASP A 73 2.77 23.65 -9.20
C ASP A 73 2.09 23.00 -8.00
N THR A 74 2.91 22.47 -7.09
CA THR A 74 2.47 21.72 -5.91
C THR A 74 2.55 22.54 -4.62
N GLY A 75 2.85 23.84 -4.69
CA GLY A 75 3.07 24.68 -3.51
C GLY A 75 1.90 24.65 -2.52
N GLU A 76 0.68 24.81 -3.02
CA GLU A 76 -0.54 24.77 -2.20
C GLU A 76 -0.77 23.37 -1.59
N LEU A 77 -0.56 22.31 -2.38
CA LEU A 77 -0.69 20.93 -1.90
C LEU A 77 0.30 20.64 -0.77
N VAL A 78 1.57 21.01 -0.96
CA VAL A 78 2.63 20.85 0.03
C VAL A 78 2.26 21.60 1.30
N ALA A 79 1.79 22.84 1.20
CA ALA A 79 1.40 23.65 2.36
C ALA A 79 0.28 22.98 3.18
N ARG A 80 -0.80 22.54 2.52
CA ARG A 80 -1.93 21.88 3.19
C ARG A 80 -1.54 20.55 3.83
N LEU A 81 -0.82 19.70 3.10
CA LEU A 81 -0.38 18.40 3.61
C LEU A 81 0.65 18.56 4.75
N SER A 82 1.53 19.55 4.68
CA SER A 82 2.48 19.86 5.75
C SER A 82 1.75 20.29 7.01
N ALA A 83 0.78 21.20 6.90
CA ALA A 83 -0.02 21.66 8.03
C ALA A 83 -0.81 20.52 8.70
N ALA A 84 -1.21 19.50 7.92
CA ALA A 84 -1.90 18.31 8.42
C ALA A 84 -0.97 17.20 8.95
N GLY A 85 0.36 17.38 8.89
CA GLY A 85 1.34 16.36 9.27
C GLY A 85 1.32 15.12 8.37
N LEU A 86 0.95 15.28 7.10
CA LEU A 86 0.84 14.21 6.11
C LEU A 86 2.07 14.08 5.21
N LEU A 87 3.13 14.83 5.49
CA LEU A 87 4.41 14.77 4.77
C LEU A 87 5.43 13.91 5.52
N PRO A 88 6.29 13.18 4.80
CA PRO A 88 7.45 12.57 5.44
C PRO A 88 8.41 13.66 5.94
N ALA A 89 9.29 13.29 6.88
CA ALA A 89 10.42 14.14 7.24
C ALA A 89 11.25 14.46 5.97
N PRO A 90 11.57 15.73 5.68
CA PRO A 90 12.28 16.10 4.45
C PRO A 90 13.61 15.36 4.25
N SER A 91 14.33 15.10 5.34
CA SER A 91 15.59 14.36 5.31
C SER A 91 15.43 12.87 4.99
N HIS A 92 14.25 12.30 5.17
CA HIS A 92 13.98 10.86 5.06
C HIS A 92 12.84 10.55 4.09
N GLU A 93 12.60 11.41 3.09
CA GLU A 93 11.45 11.25 2.19
C GLU A 93 11.42 9.92 1.41
N ARG A 94 12.59 9.31 1.16
CA ARG A 94 12.68 7.98 0.56
C ARG A 94 12.23 6.89 1.50
N VAL A 95 12.36 7.08 2.82
CA VAL A 95 11.75 6.18 3.82
C VAL A 95 10.25 6.38 3.76
N ARG A 96 9.57 5.45 3.08
CA ARG A 96 8.12 5.52 2.86
C ARG A 96 7.34 5.09 4.10
N ASN A 97 6.24 4.36 3.87
CA ASN A 97 5.37 3.91 4.93
C ASN A 97 5.92 2.70 5.71
N PHE A 98 5.50 2.60 6.96
CA PHE A 98 5.62 1.40 7.81
C PHE A 98 4.28 0.69 7.83
N LEU A 99 4.30 -0.62 7.67
CA LEU A 99 3.09 -1.42 7.91
C LEU A 99 2.95 -1.69 9.39
N ALA A 100 1.70 -1.72 9.84
CA ALA A 100 1.31 -2.21 11.15
C ALA A 100 0.05 -3.07 10.97
N SER A 101 -0.12 -4.10 11.78
CA SER A 101 -1.36 -4.89 11.80
C SER A 101 -2.58 -3.98 11.96
N PRO A 102 -3.51 -3.91 10.98
CA PRO A 102 -4.53 -2.86 10.96
C PRO A 102 -5.58 -2.95 12.06
N LEU A 103 -5.74 -4.13 12.68
CA LEU A 103 -6.65 -4.37 13.80
C LEU A 103 -5.97 -4.24 15.17
N SER A 104 -4.73 -3.79 15.22
CA SER A 104 -3.96 -3.68 16.46
C SER A 104 -4.64 -2.73 17.45
N GLY A 105 -4.86 -3.24 18.67
CA GLY A 105 -5.60 -2.56 19.73
C GLY A 105 -7.06 -2.23 19.38
N LEU A 106 -7.66 -2.99 18.45
CA LEU A 106 -9.09 -2.98 18.16
C LEU A 106 -9.76 -4.35 18.34
N ALA A 107 -9.20 -5.43 17.79
CA ALA A 107 -9.93 -6.71 17.67
C ALA A 107 -9.04 -7.97 17.58
N GLY A 108 -8.46 -8.42 18.68
CA GLY A 108 -7.54 -9.56 18.80
C GLY A 108 -6.07 -9.15 18.74
N GLY A 109 -5.19 -10.09 18.38
CA GLY A 109 -3.74 -9.88 18.40
C GLY A 109 -3.17 -10.03 19.81
N LEU A 110 -1.85 -10.15 19.90
CA LEU A 110 -1.14 -10.40 21.16
C LEU A 110 -0.69 -9.11 21.84
N VAL A 111 -0.45 -8.05 21.07
CA VAL A 111 0.07 -6.76 21.57
C VAL A 111 -0.45 -5.60 20.73
N ASP A 112 -0.60 -4.43 21.34
CA ASP A 112 -0.85 -3.20 20.59
C ASP A 112 0.47 -2.65 20.01
N VAL A 113 0.63 -2.73 18.68
CA VAL A 113 1.82 -2.23 17.98
C VAL A 113 1.71 -0.76 17.57
N ARG A 114 0.56 -0.09 17.78
CA ARG A 114 0.38 1.32 17.37
C ARG A 114 1.40 2.26 18.01
N PRO A 115 1.74 2.15 19.32
CA PRO A 115 2.78 2.98 19.92
C PRO A 115 4.18 2.73 19.33
N LEU A 116 4.43 1.50 18.86
CA LEU A 116 5.71 1.12 18.24
C LEU A 116 5.91 1.78 16.88
N VAL A 117 4.83 2.07 16.14
CA VAL A 117 4.91 2.77 14.85
C VAL A 117 5.50 4.17 15.00
N ALA A 118 5.00 4.94 15.97
CA ALA A 118 5.51 6.29 16.25
C ALA A 118 6.96 6.24 16.76
N SER A 119 7.27 5.27 17.62
CA SER A 119 8.62 5.04 18.14
C SER A 119 9.61 4.67 17.03
N LEU A 120 9.18 3.84 16.07
CA LEU A 120 9.97 3.47 14.90
C LEU A 120 10.21 4.68 13.98
N ASP A 121 9.21 5.52 13.77
CA ASP A 121 9.36 6.74 12.94
C ASP A 121 10.38 7.70 13.52
N ALA A 122 10.29 7.96 14.82
CA ALA A 122 11.27 8.77 15.53
C ALA A 122 12.68 8.15 15.48
N ALA A 123 12.80 6.84 15.73
CA ALA A 123 14.08 6.14 15.73
C ALA A 123 14.73 6.10 14.33
N VAL A 124 13.94 5.96 13.27
CA VAL A 124 14.45 6.01 11.90
C VAL A 124 14.91 7.42 11.55
N CYS A 125 14.12 8.45 11.86
CA CYS A 125 14.49 9.84 11.60
C CYS A 125 15.71 10.31 12.41
N ALA A 126 15.95 9.71 13.58
CA ALA A 126 17.13 9.98 14.41
C ALA A 126 18.44 9.43 13.81
N ARG A 127 18.38 8.65 12.72
CA ARG A 127 19.53 8.04 12.05
C ARG A 127 19.69 8.58 10.63
N PRO A 128 20.49 9.63 10.42
CA PRO A 128 20.69 10.25 9.10
C PRO A 128 21.11 9.25 8.01
N GLU A 129 21.80 8.17 8.36
CA GLU A 129 22.21 7.12 7.43
C GLU A 129 21.00 6.44 6.76
N LEU A 130 19.89 6.29 7.50
CA LEU A 130 18.67 5.65 7.00
C LEU A 130 17.95 6.48 5.92
N ALA A 131 18.28 7.75 5.75
CA ALA A 131 17.85 8.55 4.59
C ALA A 131 18.28 7.93 3.25
N ALA A 132 19.37 7.15 3.25
CA ALA A 132 19.89 6.49 2.05
C ALA A 132 19.09 5.23 1.65
N LEU A 133 18.14 4.76 2.48
CA LEU A 133 17.34 3.58 2.19
C LEU A 133 16.63 3.70 0.83
N PRO A 134 16.59 2.61 0.03
CA PRO A 134 15.73 2.52 -1.13
C PRO A 134 14.28 2.80 -0.76
N GLY A 135 13.56 3.55 -1.58
CA GLY A 135 12.13 3.80 -1.36
C GLY A 135 11.28 2.54 -1.47
N ARG A 136 11.83 1.43 -1.96
CA ARG A 136 11.15 0.14 -1.94
C ARG A 136 11.32 -0.59 -0.60
N PHE A 137 12.32 -0.25 0.21
CA PHE A 137 12.54 -0.83 1.52
C PHE A 137 11.28 -0.66 2.39
N LEU A 138 10.91 -1.68 3.14
CA LEU A 138 9.65 -1.77 3.86
C LEU A 138 9.88 -2.31 5.26
N PHE A 139 9.41 -1.56 6.25
CA PHE A 139 9.30 -1.99 7.63
C PHE A 139 7.89 -2.51 7.90
N ALA A 140 7.75 -3.48 8.80
CA ALA A 140 6.47 -3.92 9.32
C ALA A 140 6.54 -4.20 10.84
N LEU A 141 5.40 -3.99 11.51
CA LEU A 141 5.15 -4.37 12.89
C LEU A 141 3.87 -5.21 12.93
N ASP A 142 4.01 -6.50 13.21
CA ASP A 142 2.89 -7.44 13.25
C ASP A 142 2.55 -7.77 14.71
N ASP A 143 1.27 -7.71 15.06
CA ASP A 143 0.81 -7.96 16.43
C ASP A 143 0.55 -9.45 16.74
N GLY A 144 1.03 -10.35 15.90
CA GLY A 144 0.95 -11.80 16.08
C GLY A 144 -0.12 -12.46 15.22
N ARG A 145 -0.98 -11.70 14.53
CA ARG A 145 -1.94 -12.26 13.55
C ARG A 145 -1.24 -12.81 12.30
N GLY A 146 -0.03 -12.34 12.01
CA GLY A 146 0.73 -12.69 10.82
C GLY A 146 0.15 -12.07 9.54
N ASP A 147 -0.61 -10.98 9.66
CA ASP A 147 -1.26 -10.31 8.55
C ASP A 147 -0.26 -9.51 7.72
N VAL A 148 0.47 -8.59 8.35
CA VAL A 148 1.52 -7.79 7.71
C VAL A 148 2.86 -8.52 7.65
N ALA A 149 3.11 -9.50 8.53
CA ALA A 149 4.27 -10.39 8.41
C ALA A 149 4.29 -11.16 7.08
N ALA A 150 3.12 -11.47 6.52
CA ALA A 150 2.97 -12.13 5.22
C ALA A 150 3.23 -11.23 4.00
N GLU A 151 3.41 -9.92 4.20
CA GLU A 151 3.60 -8.94 3.11
C GLU A 151 5.06 -8.81 2.63
N ASP A 152 5.94 -9.75 3.04
CA ASP A 152 7.38 -9.77 2.73
C ASP A 152 8.05 -8.41 2.99
N ALA A 153 7.81 -7.79 4.15
CA ALA A 153 8.60 -6.64 4.56
C ALA A 153 10.10 -7.01 4.61
N ASP A 154 10.97 -6.02 4.38
CA ASP A 154 12.42 -6.24 4.43
C ASP A 154 12.86 -6.53 5.85
N VAL A 155 12.29 -5.79 6.81
CA VAL A 155 12.43 -6.02 8.24
C VAL A 155 11.03 -5.98 8.86
N CYS A 156 10.72 -7.00 9.65
CA CYS A 156 9.45 -7.11 10.35
C CYS A 156 9.68 -7.65 11.76
N TRP A 157 9.01 -7.08 12.75
CA TRP A 157 8.90 -7.71 14.05
C TRP A 157 7.48 -8.25 14.18
N GLN A 158 7.35 -9.49 14.61
CA GLN A 158 6.07 -10.17 14.83
C GLN A 158 5.95 -10.59 16.28
N ALA A 159 4.87 -10.18 16.93
CA ALA A 159 4.57 -10.61 18.30
C ALA A 159 4.33 -12.12 18.36
N THR A 160 4.76 -12.72 19.47
CA THR A 160 4.50 -14.13 19.80
C THR A 160 4.09 -14.22 21.26
N GLU A 161 3.56 -15.37 21.69
CA GLU A 161 3.21 -15.57 23.11
C GLU A 161 4.41 -15.37 24.05
N ASP A 162 5.62 -15.71 23.58
CA ASP A 162 6.88 -15.57 24.32
C ASP A 162 7.61 -14.22 24.07
N GLY A 163 6.89 -13.19 23.59
CA GLY A 163 7.45 -11.87 23.29
C GLY A 163 7.35 -11.52 21.81
N GLY A 164 8.38 -11.82 21.03
CA GLY A 164 8.35 -11.61 19.60
C GLY A 164 9.54 -12.18 18.85
N VAL A 165 9.43 -12.20 17.53
CA VAL A 165 10.45 -12.68 16.61
C VAL A 165 10.75 -11.64 15.55
N LEU A 166 12.01 -11.60 15.13
CA LEU A 166 12.45 -10.79 13.99
C LEU A 166 12.33 -11.61 12.71
N LEU A 167 11.78 -10.98 11.67
CA LEU A 167 11.70 -11.51 10.32
C LEU A 167 12.51 -10.62 9.38
N LEU A 168 13.36 -11.24 8.57
CA LEU A 168 14.14 -10.60 7.51
C LEU A 168 13.69 -11.14 6.15
N ALA A 169 13.25 -10.25 5.27
CA ALA A 169 12.64 -10.62 3.99
C ALA A 169 11.53 -11.70 4.13
N GLY A 170 10.74 -11.62 5.22
CA GLY A 170 9.67 -12.56 5.54
C GLY A 170 10.10 -13.90 6.18
N GLN A 171 11.38 -14.09 6.48
CA GLN A 171 11.91 -15.29 7.14
C GLN A 171 12.22 -15.00 8.61
N VAL A 172 11.73 -15.85 9.52
CA VAL A 172 12.05 -15.76 10.95
C VAL A 172 13.54 -16.01 11.16
N VAL A 173 14.23 -15.08 11.81
CA VAL A 173 15.68 -15.19 12.10
C VAL A 173 15.99 -15.45 13.57
N GLY A 174 15.04 -15.22 14.47
CA GLY A 174 15.18 -15.51 15.90
C GLY A 174 14.25 -14.67 16.77
N PRO A 175 14.22 -14.96 18.08
CA PRO A 175 13.51 -14.15 19.07
C PRO A 175 14.10 -12.73 19.15
N GLU A 176 13.25 -11.75 19.38
CA GLU A 176 13.63 -10.34 19.54
C GLU A 176 12.65 -9.65 20.50
N ALA A 177 13.18 -9.16 21.62
CA ALA A 177 12.39 -8.51 22.66
C ALA A 177 12.19 -7.01 22.39
N ASP A 178 13.15 -6.38 21.70
CA ASP A 178 13.18 -4.93 21.49
C ASP A 178 12.93 -4.60 20.00
N PRO A 179 11.66 -4.46 19.57
CA PRO A 179 11.30 -4.35 18.16
C PRO A 179 11.97 -3.17 17.45
N VAL A 180 11.88 -1.97 18.03
CA VAL A 180 12.31 -0.73 17.36
C VAL A 180 13.84 -0.70 17.16
N PRO A 181 14.68 -0.93 18.19
CA PRO A 181 16.13 -1.02 18.00
C PRO A 181 16.53 -2.10 16.98
N ALA A 182 15.86 -3.24 16.99
CA ALA A 182 16.14 -4.33 16.07
C ALA A 182 15.86 -3.98 14.61
N LEU A 183 14.69 -3.40 14.33
CA LEU A 183 14.33 -2.98 12.98
C LEU A 183 15.29 -1.92 12.43
N VAL A 184 15.71 -0.96 13.27
CA VAL A 184 16.71 0.06 12.91
C VAL A 184 18.08 -0.57 12.63
N ARG A 185 18.54 -1.48 13.50
CA ARG A 185 19.81 -2.20 13.36
C ARG A 185 19.88 -2.94 12.02
N GLU A 186 18.82 -3.68 11.67
CA GLU A 186 18.82 -4.48 10.43
C GLU A 186 18.64 -3.61 9.17
N ALA A 187 17.99 -2.46 9.28
CA ALA A 187 17.94 -1.48 8.19
C ALA A 187 19.32 -0.85 7.93
N LEU A 188 20.08 -0.52 8.97
CA LEU A 188 21.46 -0.05 8.85
C LEU A 188 22.36 -1.14 8.24
N ARG A 189 22.25 -2.37 8.74
CA ARG A 189 22.97 -3.52 8.19
C ARG A 189 22.65 -3.74 6.72
N PHE A 190 21.38 -3.58 6.32
CA PHE A 190 21.01 -3.65 4.91
C PHE A 190 21.75 -2.61 4.08
N LEU A 191 21.88 -1.35 4.54
CA LEU A 191 22.63 -0.32 3.83
C LEU A 191 24.10 -0.69 3.63
N GLU A 192 24.72 -1.35 4.60
CA GLU A 192 26.12 -1.81 4.51
C GLU A 192 26.30 -2.89 3.44
N ILE A 193 25.35 -3.83 3.32
CA ILE A 193 25.50 -5.03 2.49
C ILE A 193 24.73 -4.99 1.16
N ARG A 194 23.88 -3.97 0.94
CA ARG A 194 22.90 -4.01 -0.17
C ARG A 194 23.51 -4.00 -1.56
N GLY A 195 24.67 -3.39 -1.76
CA GLY A 195 25.13 -3.03 -3.10
C GLY A 195 24.01 -2.34 -3.89
N ASP A 196 23.63 -2.92 -5.02
CA ASP A 196 22.55 -2.39 -5.88
C ASP A 196 21.13 -2.83 -5.47
N ALA A 197 20.99 -3.71 -4.47
CA ALA A 197 19.69 -4.24 -4.05
C ALA A 197 18.76 -3.13 -3.55
N TRP A 198 17.51 -3.16 -3.98
CA TRP A 198 16.46 -2.24 -3.50
C TRP A 198 15.63 -2.83 -2.36
N ARG A 199 15.65 -4.16 -2.21
CA ARG A 199 14.94 -4.92 -1.21
C ARG A 199 15.90 -5.94 -0.58
N MET A 200 15.69 -6.27 0.68
CA MET A 200 16.47 -7.30 1.38
C MET A 200 16.33 -8.67 0.71
N ARG A 201 15.16 -8.99 0.13
CA ARG A 201 14.96 -10.26 -0.59
C ARG A 201 15.82 -10.44 -1.83
N GLU A 202 16.38 -9.35 -2.36
CA GLU A 202 17.26 -9.39 -3.54
C GLU A 202 18.69 -9.81 -3.17
N LEU A 203 19.02 -9.87 -1.87
CA LEU A 203 20.32 -10.35 -1.40
C LEU A 203 20.42 -11.87 -1.59
N PRO A 204 21.63 -12.41 -1.90
CA PRO A 204 21.84 -13.84 -2.12
C PRO A 204 21.32 -14.72 -0.97
N ARG A 205 21.44 -14.27 0.28
CA ARG A 205 20.97 -15.01 1.47
C ARG A 205 19.47 -15.32 1.46
N PHE A 206 18.67 -14.48 0.81
CA PHE A 206 17.20 -14.59 0.80
C PHE A 206 16.66 -15.01 -0.57
N ALA A 207 17.56 -15.36 -1.51
CA ALA A 207 17.16 -15.82 -2.83
C ALA A 207 16.36 -17.12 -2.73
N GLY A 208 15.19 -17.16 -3.38
CA GLY A 208 14.32 -18.34 -3.38
C GLY A 208 13.56 -18.62 -2.07
N ALA A 209 13.67 -17.74 -1.06
CA ALA A 209 12.96 -17.93 0.21
C ALA A 209 11.44 -18.06 -0.02
N PRO A 210 10.78 -19.06 0.62
CA PRO A 210 9.36 -19.28 0.46
C PRO A 210 8.57 -18.12 1.05
N ARG A 211 7.44 -17.81 0.41
CA ARG A 211 6.54 -16.74 0.83
C ARG A 211 5.48 -17.28 1.76
N GLN A 212 5.20 -16.53 2.83
CA GLN A 212 4.04 -16.83 3.66
C GLN A 212 2.74 -16.56 2.89
N PRO A 213 1.68 -17.36 3.12
CA PRO A 213 0.36 -17.09 2.56
C PRO A 213 -0.17 -15.73 3.04
N ALA A 214 -0.78 -14.96 2.15
CA ALA A 214 -1.39 -13.67 2.51
C ALA A 214 -2.56 -13.87 3.48
N ARG A 215 -2.69 -12.97 4.46
CA ARG A 215 -3.75 -12.99 5.48
C ARG A 215 -4.40 -11.61 5.63
N PRO A 216 -5.07 -11.09 4.59
CA PRO A 216 -5.67 -9.76 4.64
C PRO A 216 -6.79 -9.68 5.67
N VAL A 217 -7.00 -8.49 6.24
CA VAL A 217 -8.19 -8.20 7.05
C VAL A 217 -9.44 -8.44 6.20
N ARG A 218 -10.36 -9.25 6.73
CA ARG A 218 -11.62 -9.58 6.06
C ARG A 218 -12.46 -8.31 5.89
N VAL A 219 -13.01 -8.11 4.70
CA VAL A 219 -13.99 -7.05 4.41
C VAL A 219 -15.32 -7.38 5.09
N GLY A 220 -15.97 -6.37 5.66
CA GLY A 220 -17.20 -6.50 6.41
C GLY A 220 -17.05 -6.14 7.89
N GLU A 221 -18.10 -6.42 8.65
CA GLU A 221 -18.17 -6.16 10.08
C GLU A 221 -17.20 -7.06 10.86
N PHE A 222 -16.61 -6.52 11.92
CA PHE A 222 -15.82 -7.29 12.88
C PHE A 222 -16.15 -6.89 14.32
N ALA A 223 -16.04 -7.86 15.23
CA ALA A 223 -16.18 -7.62 16.66
C ALA A 223 -14.89 -7.03 17.23
N ARG A 224 -15.02 -6.01 18.09
CA ARG A 224 -13.91 -5.42 18.84
C ARG A 224 -13.75 -6.08 20.20
N ASP A 225 -12.55 -5.99 20.75
CA ASP A 225 -12.22 -6.57 22.07
C ASP A 225 -12.99 -5.89 23.21
N ASP A 226 -13.41 -4.64 23.03
CA ASP A 226 -14.23 -3.89 23.99
C ASP A 226 -15.74 -4.14 23.84
N GLY A 227 -16.14 -5.15 23.06
CA GLY A 227 -17.54 -5.46 22.76
C GLY A 227 -18.19 -4.53 21.73
N GLY A 228 -17.44 -3.55 21.21
CA GLY A 228 -17.86 -2.73 20.09
C GLY A 228 -17.87 -3.47 18.76
N ARG A 229 -18.29 -2.76 17.71
CA ARG A 229 -18.27 -3.26 16.34
C ARG A 229 -17.51 -2.29 15.45
N GLY A 230 -16.68 -2.83 14.57
CA GLY A 230 -15.98 -2.08 13.53
C GLY A 230 -16.34 -2.58 12.14
N LEU A 231 -15.82 -1.91 11.13
CA LEU A 231 -16.08 -2.22 9.72
C LEU A 231 -14.78 -2.16 8.92
N CYS A 232 -14.50 -3.17 8.09
CA CYS A 232 -13.49 -3.10 7.05
C CYS A 232 -14.16 -2.93 5.69
N ILE A 233 -13.86 -1.86 4.96
CA ILE A 233 -14.45 -1.59 3.64
C ILE A 233 -13.41 -1.75 2.53
N ALA A 234 -13.85 -2.24 1.37
CA ALA A 234 -13.03 -2.35 0.17
C ALA A 234 -13.59 -1.44 -0.94
N PRO A 235 -13.10 -0.20 -1.08
CA PRO A 235 -13.49 0.64 -2.20
C PRO A 235 -13.01 0.05 -3.53
N LEU A 236 -13.83 0.19 -4.58
CA LEU A 236 -13.51 -0.35 -5.90
C LEU A 236 -12.19 0.23 -6.41
N PHE A 237 -11.25 -0.63 -6.80
CA PHE A 237 -9.89 -0.29 -7.22
C PHE A 237 -9.05 0.48 -6.16
N GLY A 238 -9.49 0.50 -4.91
CA GLY A 238 -8.87 1.33 -3.88
C GLY A 238 -9.14 2.82 -4.07
N GLU A 239 -10.22 3.22 -4.74
CA GLU A 239 -10.51 4.62 -5.02
C GLU A 239 -11.57 5.19 -4.07
N LEU A 240 -11.22 6.27 -3.37
CA LEU A 240 -12.09 6.97 -2.44
C LEU A 240 -12.35 8.39 -2.97
N PRO A 241 -13.54 8.71 -3.48
CA PRO A 241 -13.89 10.08 -3.85
C PRO A 241 -13.86 10.99 -2.62
N SER A 242 -13.73 12.31 -2.84
CA SER A 242 -13.73 13.31 -1.77
C SER A 242 -14.93 13.17 -0.82
N SER A 243 -16.12 12.86 -1.34
CA SER A 243 -17.33 12.58 -0.56
C SER A 243 -17.18 11.38 0.38
N ALA A 244 -16.54 10.30 -0.07
CA ALA A 244 -16.26 9.13 0.75
C ALA A 244 -15.23 9.44 1.85
N LEU A 245 -14.21 10.25 1.54
CA LEU A 245 -13.23 10.72 2.53
C LEU A 245 -13.91 11.57 3.61
N ARG A 246 -14.84 12.45 3.23
CA ARG A 246 -15.64 13.25 4.17
C ARG A 246 -16.51 12.38 5.07
N LEU A 247 -17.13 11.34 4.51
CA LEU A 247 -17.92 10.39 5.29
C LEU A 247 -17.06 9.59 6.28
N LEU A 248 -15.89 9.13 5.84
CA LEU A 248 -14.90 8.50 6.72
C LEU A 248 -14.39 9.46 7.81
N ALA A 249 -14.32 10.76 7.52
CA ALA A 249 -13.87 11.77 8.47
C ALA A 249 -14.85 12.00 9.64
N GLU A 250 -16.07 11.46 9.58
CA GLU A 250 -16.97 11.45 10.73
C GLU A 250 -16.51 10.45 11.80
N SER A 251 -15.66 9.49 11.43
CA SER A 251 -14.94 8.64 12.38
C SER A 251 -13.71 9.38 12.93
N PRO A 252 -13.36 9.24 14.23
CA PRO A 252 -12.20 9.91 14.81
C PRO A 252 -10.89 9.57 14.10
N GLU A 253 -10.76 8.33 13.66
CA GLU A 253 -9.62 7.80 12.94
C GLU A 253 -10.03 6.56 12.12
N VAL A 254 -9.33 6.32 11.01
CA VAL A 254 -9.42 5.09 10.22
C VAL A 254 -8.02 4.55 9.92
N VAL A 255 -7.92 3.29 9.49
CA VAL A 255 -6.66 2.65 9.12
C VAL A 255 -6.70 2.16 7.67
N VAL A 256 -5.86 2.74 6.82
CA VAL A 256 -5.65 2.30 5.43
C VAL A 256 -4.74 1.08 5.42
N THR A 257 -5.21 -0.03 4.84
CA THR A 257 -4.48 -1.29 4.85
C THR A 257 -3.59 -1.46 3.60
N PRO A 258 -2.55 -2.32 3.64
CA PRO A 258 -1.78 -2.69 2.45
C PRO A 258 -2.60 -3.45 1.39
N TRP A 259 -3.85 -3.81 1.67
CA TRP A 259 -4.74 -4.50 0.73
C TRP A 259 -5.74 -3.56 0.05
N ARG A 260 -5.53 -2.24 0.15
CA ARG A 260 -6.43 -1.20 -0.38
C ARG A 260 -7.84 -1.29 0.21
N THR A 261 -7.90 -1.63 1.48
CA THR A 261 -9.11 -1.55 2.29
C THR A 261 -8.94 -0.49 3.36
N VAL A 262 -10.03 -0.11 4.02
CA VAL A 262 -10.01 0.81 5.15
C VAL A 262 -10.70 0.14 6.33
N VAL A 263 -9.99 0.02 7.45
CA VAL A 263 -10.56 -0.37 8.73
C VAL A 263 -11.09 0.89 9.42
N VAL A 264 -12.35 0.84 9.80
CA VAL A 264 -13.05 1.85 10.56
C VAL A 264 -13.34 1.26 11.94
N PRO A 265 -12.87 1.89 13.04
CA PRO A 265 -13.07 1.39 14.39
C PRO A 265 -14.55 1.29 14.80
N GLU A 266 -15.46 1.97 14.11
CA GLU A 266 -16.88 1.97 14.39
C GLU A 266 -17.68 1.41 13.22
N PHE A 267 -18.76 0.70 13.56
CA PHE A 267 -19.73 0.24 12.58
C PHE A 267 -20.76 1.33 12.31
N ARG A 268 -20.84 1.76 11.06
CA ARG A 268 -21.87 2.67 10.55
C ARG A 268 -22.38 2.14 9.22
N THR A 269 -23.70 2.03 9.07
CA THR A 269 -24.33 1.39 7.91
C THR A 269 -23.99 2.13 6.62
N GLU A 270 -23.96 3.46 6.66
CA GLU A 270 -23.62 4.32 5.53
C GLU A 270 -22.20 4.08 4.99
N LEU A 271 -21.25 3.66 5.84
CA LEU A 271 -19.90 3.33 5.39
C LEU A 271 -19.84 2.01 4.63
N SER A 272 -20.77 1.08 4.88
CA SER A 272 -20.81 -0.20 4.15
C SER A 272 -21.06 -0.01 2.66
N ALA A 273 -21.76 1.06 2.28
CA ALA A 273 -22.00 1.43 0.89
C ALA A 273 -20.73 1.88 0.14
N LEU A 274 -19.65 2.20 0.86
CA LEU A 274 -18.34 2.49 0.26
C LEU A 274 -17.58 1.22 -0.13
N SER A 275 -18.03 0.06 0.35
CA SER A 275 -17.43 -1.23 0.01
C SER A 275 -18.06 -1.79 -1.27
N THR A 276 -17.25 -2.48 -2.06
CA THR A 276 -17.74 -3.28 -3.19
C THR A 276 -17.46 -4.76 -2.95
N ASP A 277 -18.38 -5.62 -3.40
CA ASP A 277 -18.17 -7.07 -3.48
C ASP A 277 -17.32 -7.48 -4.70
N SER A 278 -16.79 -6.50 -5.43
CA SER A 278 -15.98 -6.73 -6.61
C SER A 278 -14.71 -7.52 -6.27
N GLN A 279 -14.51 -8.63 -6.97
CA GLN A 279 -13.28 -9.43 -6.86
C GLN A 279 -12.17 -8.94 -7.80
N VAL A 280 -12.44 -7.88 -8.59
CA VAL A 280 -11.46 -7.33 -9.50
C VAL A 280 -10.65 -6.21 -8.87
N SER A 281 -9.39 -6.16 -9.23
CA SER A 281 -8.52 -5.03 -8.97
C SER A 281 -7.84 -4.60 -10.27
N ALA A 282 -7.37 -3.37 -10.32
CA ALA A 282 -6.65 -2.88 -11.49
C ALA A 282 -5.60 -1.86 -11.07
N CYS A 283 -4.52 -1.77 -11.84
CA CYS A 283 -3.68 -0.58 -11.78
C CYS A 283 -4.44 0.63 -12.36
N ILE A 284 -3.85 1.82 -12.33
CA ILE A 284 -4.53 3.04 -12.78
C ILE A 284 -4.97 2.98 -14.27
N GLY A 285 -4.20 2.30 -15.13
CA GLY A 285 -4.54 2.16 -16.54
C GLY A 285 -4.48 3.45 -17.34
N ARG A 286 -5.03 3.44 -18.55
CA ARG A 286 -5.36 4.66 -19.29
C ARG A 286 -6.63 5.29 -18.70
N PRO A 287 -6.79 6.61 -18.80
CA PRO A 287 -5.83 7.58 -19.34
C PRO A 287 -4.69 7.92 -18.36
N GLY A 288 -4.77 7.51 -17.10
CA GLY A 288 -3.89 8.03 -16.03
C GLY A 288 -2.43 7.57 -16.01
N CYS A 289 -2.06 6.55 -16.78
CA CYS A 289 -0.69 6.05 -16.90
C CYS A 289 -0.26 5.96 -18.36
N ALA A 290 0.79 6.72 -18.71
CA ALA A 290 1.38 6.76 -20.06
C ALA A 290 1.92 5.40 -20.53
N LYS A 291 2.24 4.50 -19.59
CA LYS A 291 2.73 3.15 -19.90
C LYS A 291 1.61 2.16 -20.18
N SER A 292 0.37 2.52 -19.85
CA SER A 292 -0.77 1.63 -20.04
C SER A 292 -1.13 1.52 -21.50
N LEU A 293 -1.44 0.31 -21.96
CA LEU A 293 -1.92 0.02 -23.31
C LEU A 293 -3.44 0.02 -23.41
N ALA A 294 -4.15 -0.08 -22.29
CA ALA A 294 -5.62 -0.13 -22.24
C ALA A 294 -6.20 0.68 -21.07
N ASP A 295 -7.51 0.97 -21.14
CA ASP A 295 -8.30 1.42 -19.98
C ASP A 295 -8.70 0.20 -19.16
N VAL A 296 -7.76 -0.24 -18.32
CA VAL A 296 -7.92 -1.48 -17.56
C VAL A 296 -9.00 -1.40 -16.49
N ARG A 297 -9.34 -0.20 -16.00
CA ARG A 297 -10.40 -0.03 -14.99
C ARG A 297 -11.78 -0.11 -15.64
N ALA A 298 -11.96 0.46 -16.83
CA ALA A 298 -13.19 0.29 -17.59
C ALA A 298 -13.43 -1.17 -17.96
N ASP A 299 -12.38 -1.90 -18.35
CA ASP A 299 -12.51 -3.31 -18.71
C ASP A 299 -12.71 -4.21 -17.49
N ALA A 300 -12.00 -3.97 -16.39
CA ALA A 300 -12.15 -4.77 -15.17
C ALA A 300 -13.58 -4.71 -14.59
N ARG A 301 -14.29 -3.58 -14.72
CA ARG A 301 -15.69 -3.43 -14.25
C ARG A 301 -16.67 -4.41 -14.90
N LYS A 302 -16.30 -4.99 -16.05
CA LYS A 302 -17.12 -5.94 -16.81
C LYS A 302 -16.95 -7.39 -16.34
N VAL A 303 -16.11 -7.62 -15.33
CA VAL A 303 -15.68 -8.95 -14.89
C VAL A 303 -16.05 -9.19 -13.43
N SER A 304 -16.59 -10.37 -13.14
CA SER A 304 -16.96 -10.82 -11.79
C SER A 304 -15.95 -11.79 -11.15
N ALA A 305 -14.94 -12.24 -11.90
CA ALA A 305 -13.90 -13.15 -11.45
C ALA A 305 -12.81 -12.46 -10.62
N ARG A 306 -12.13 -13.20 -9.73
CA ARG A 306 -10.95 -12.70 -8.98
C ARG A 306 -9.74 -12.47 -9.89
N ALA A 307 -9.62 -11.26 -10.41
CA ALA A 307 -8.60 -10.88 -11.38
C ALA A 307 -7.93 -9.54 -11.08
N HIS A 308 -6.70 -9.38 -11.55
CA HIS A 308 -5.98 -8.11 -11.53
C HIS A 308 -5.62 -7.65 -12.93
N PHE A 309 -6.18 -6.51 -13.33
CA PHE A 309 -5.91 -5.92 -14.64
C PHE A 309 -4.74 -4.94 -14.58
N SER A 310 -3.70 -5.26 -15.36
CA SER A 310 -2.46 -4.51 -15.47
C SER A 310 -2.36 -3.86 -16.84
N GLY A 311 -2.19 -2.55 -16.89
CA GLY A 311 -2.06 -1.82 -18.15
C GLY A 311 -0.75 -2.08 -18.91
N CYS A 312 0.24 -2.68 -18.25
CA CYS A 312 1.53 -3.03 -18.85
C CYS A 312 2.23 -4.13 -18.05
N ALA A 313 3.37 -4.61 -18.55
CA ALA A 313 4.18 -5.68 -17.94
C ALA A 313 4.65 -5.39 -16.50
N ARG A 314 4.58 -4.15 -16.01
CA ARG A 314 4.96 -3.78 -14.64
C ARG A 314 4.04 -4.36 -13.56
N ARG A 315 2.80 -4.74 -13.91
CA ARG A 315 1.84 -5.37 -12.98
C ARG A 315 1.68 -4.61 -11.67
N CYS A 316 1.54 -3.28 -11.78
CA CYS A 316 1.57 -2.38 -10.64
C CYS A 316 0.48 -2.73 -9.63
N GLY A 317 0.92 -3.25 -8.47
CA GLY A 317 0.01 -3.48 -7.36
C GLY A 317 -0.83 -4.75 -7.45
N LYS A 318 -0.46 -5.69 -8.33
CA LYS A 318 -1.11 -7.00 -8.47
C LYS A 318 -1.09 -7.79 -7.16
N PRO A 319 -2.27 -8.22 -6.64
CA PRO A 319 -2.36 -9.19 -5.56
C PRO A 319 -1.77 -10.56 -5.95
N ARG A 320 -1.29 -11.31 -4.96
CA ARG A 320 -0.64 -12.61 -5.19
C ARG A 320 -1.60 -13.68 -5.72
N ASP A 321 -2.85 -13.61 -5.30
CA ASP A 321 -3.88 -14.64 -5.49
C ASP A 321 -4.94 -14.28 -6.55
N ALA A 322 -4.77 -13.15 -7.24
CA ALA A 322 -5.63 -12.73 -8.33
C ALA A 322 -5.08 -13.18 -9.69
N ALA A 323 -5.99 -13.52 -10.61
CA ALA A 323 -5.63 -13.90 -11.98
C ALA A 323 -4.86 -12.76 -12.68
N ASP A 324 -3.78 -13.08 -13.40
CA ASP A 324 -2.95 -12.12 -14.14
C ASP A 324 -3.61 -11.76 -15.47
N VAL A 325 -4.07 -10.51 -15.60
CA VAL A 325 -4.65 -9.96 -16.83
C VAL A 325 -3.81 -8.75 -17.25
N VAL A 326 -2.97 -8.89 -18.27
CA VAL A 326 -2.02 -7.86 -18.69
C VAL A 326 -2.35 -7.34 -20.07
N ALA A 327 -2.59 -6.04 -20.20
CA ALA A 327 -2.90 -5.40 -21.47
C ALA A 327 -1.73 -5.56 -22.46
N GLU A 328 -2.07 -5.96 -23.68
CA GLU A 328 -1.19 -6.04 -24.84
C GLU A 328 -1.91 -5.40 -26.05
N ASN A 329 -1.23 -5.22 -27.18
CA ASN A 329 -1.85 -4.60 -28.34
C ASN A 329 -3.10 -5.40 -28.78
N GLY A 330 -4.26 -4.74 -28.77
CA GLY A 330 -5.53 -5.32 -29.22
C GLY A 330 -6.23 -6.27 -28.23
N GLY A 331 -5.71 -6.45 -27.01
CA GLY A 331 -6.29 -7.39 -26.06
C GLY A 331 -5.52 -7.53 -24.75
N TYR A 332 -5.59 -8.71 -24.15
CA TYR A 332 -5.00 -9.01 -22.86
C TYR A 332 -4.33 -10.38 -22.86
N ARG A 333 -3.20 -10.50 -22.16
CA ARG A 333 -2.66 -11.79 -21.74
C ARG A 333 -3.29 -12.20 -20.41
N VAL A 334 -4.10 -13.25 -20.42
CA VAL A 334 -4.81 -13.83 -19.28
C VAL A 334 -4.11 -15.13 -18.87
N GLU A 335 -3.38 -15.09 -17.76
CA GLU A 335 -2.58 -16.22 -17.26
C GLU A 335 -1.63 -16.79 -18.32
N GLY A 336 -0.99 -15.91 -19.09
CA GLY A 336 -0.06 -16.30 -20.15
C GLY A 336 -0.68 -16.40 -21.55
N ASP A 337 -2.00 -16.59 -21.66
CA ASP A 337 -2.69 -16.77 -22.95
C ASP A 337 -3.24 -15.45 -23.48
N TRP A 338 -3.06 -15.18 -24.77
CA TRP A 338 -3.58 -13.96 -25.37
C TRP A 338 -5.09 -14.10 -25.67
N VAL A 339 -5.87 -13.07 -25.31
CA VAL A 339 -7.32 -13.03 -25.42
C VAL A 339 -7.74 -11.63 -25.93
N PRO A 340 -8.64 -11.54 -26.93
CA PRO A 340 -9.26 -10.28 -27.33
C PRO A 340 -9.97 -9.58 -26.15
N ALA A 341 -9.98 -8.25 -26.12
CA ALA A 341 -10.50 -7.48 -24.98
C ALA A 341 -11.98 -7.79 -24.64
N ASP A 342 -12.80 -8.04 -25.65
CA ASP A 342 -14.22 -8.40 -25.55
C ASP A 342 -14.46 -9.84 -25.05
N ARG A 343 -13.42 -10.69 -25.02
CA ARG A 343 -13.50 -12.11 -24.63
C ARG A 343 -12.84 -12.41 -23.28
N VAL A 344 -12.29 -11.41 -22.61
CA VAL A 344 -11.58 -11.59 -21.32
C VAL A 344 -12.49 -12.16 -20.23
N ALA A 345 -13.72 -11.66 -20.12
CA ALA A 345 -14.68 -12.13 -19.12
C ALA A 345 -14.97 -13.63 -19.29
N GLU A 346 -15.25 -14.07 -20.52
CA GLU A 346 -15.50 -15.47 -20.85
C GLU A 346 -14.28 -16.36 -20.57
N SER A 347 -13.07 -15.88 -20.92
CA SER A 347 -11.83 -16.61 -20.67
C SER A 347 -11.58 -16.86 -19.19
N LEU A 348 -11.84 -15.86 -18.33
CA LEU A 348 -11.68 -16.00 -16.88
C LEU A 348 -12.66 -17.02 -16.28
N VAL A 349 -13.91 -17.05 -16.77
CA VAL A 349 -14.90 -18.05 -16.36
C VAL A 349 -14.48 -19.46 -16.77
N GLN A 350 -14.05 -19.65 -18.02
CA GLN A 350 -13.62 -20.96 -18.53
C GLN A 350 -12.41 -21.53 -17.77
N LYS A 351 -11.53 -20.68 -17.26
CA LYS A 351 -10.38 -21.07 -16.44
C LYS A 351 -10.73 -21.38 -14.97
N GLY A 352 -12.01 -21.48 -14.63
CA GLY A 352 -12.48 -21.88 -13.29
C GLY A 352 -12.27 -20.81 -12.23
N LYS A 353 -12.33 -19.53 -12.61
CA LYS A 353 -12.11 -18.37 -11.72
C LYS A 353 -13.36 -17.51 -11.50
N ALA A 354 -14.54 -18.03 -11.83
CA ALA A 354 -15.83 -17.41 -11.52
C ALA A 354 -16.14 -17.48 -10.02
#